data_AF-A0A4Q3HYU9-F1
#
_entry.id   AF-A0A4Q3HYU9-F1
#
_cell.length_a   1.000
_cell.length_b   1.000
_cell.length_c   1.000
_cell.angle_alpha   90.00
_cell.angle_beta   90.00
_cell.angle_gamma   90.00
#
_symmetry.space_group_name_H-M   'P 1'
#
loop_
_entity.id
_entity.type
_entity.pdbx_description
1 polymer ?
#
loop_
_entity_poly.entity_id
_entity_poly.type
_entity_poly.pdbx_seq_one_letter_code
_entity_poly.pdbx_strand_id
1 'polypeptide(L)'
;MPDIFSSDTLSLAFFAAAVPAVMLVGLSKGGIGGAIGLMGMPLMSLAVDPVKAAAIFLPILILMDIVALWSWRHFNDSKTLLMILPGGVIGIALGWATSAYVSDDALRIVIAAATIFFALRYFWQVYGPDKNRPAAALPHRPAAATFWGALSGYASFVAHAGGPPFQIY
;
A
#
# COMPACT_ATOMS: atom_id res chain seq x y z
N MET A 1 -2.30 1.58 -23.71
CA MET A 1 -1.76 0.56 -22.78
C MET A 1 -0.27 0.81 -22.64
N PRO A 2 0.27 0.85 -21.42
CA PRO A 2 1.72 0.90 -21.25
C PRO A 2 2.36 -0.31 -21.94
N ASP A 3 3.42 -0.09 -22.72
CA ASP A 3 4.20 -1.19 -23.30
C ASP A 3 5.04 -1.85 -22.20
N ILE A 4 4.58 -3.01 -21.74
CA ILE A 4 5.16 -3.77 -20.62
C ILE A 4 6.33 -4.66 -21.09
N PHE A 5 6.49 -4.88 -22.40
CA PHE A 5 7.50 -5.77 -22.97
C PHE A 5 8.64 -5.00 -23.67
N SER A 6 8.90 -3.77 -23.23
CA SER A 6 10.03 -2.96 -23.68
C SER A 6 11.39 -3.50 -23.22
N SER A 7 12.49 -3.07 -23.84
CA SER A 7 13.86 -3.44 -23.44
C SER A 7 14.15 -3.20 -21.95
N ASP A 8 13.53 -2.19 -21.36
CA ASP A 8 13.81 -1.73 -20.00
C ASP A 8 13.24 -2.69 -18.94
N THR A 9 12.10 -3.35 -19.23
CA THR A 9 11.46 -4.36 -18.37
C THR A 9 12.08 -5.75 -18.50
N LEU A 10 12.94 -5.97 -19.50
CA LEU A 10 13.70 -7.21 -19.68
C LEU A 10 15.17 -7.06 -19.23
N SER A 11 15.53 -5.91 -18.66
CA SER A 11 16.88 -5.63 -18.18
C SER A 11 17.19 -6.35 -16.87
N LEU A 12 18.48 -6.63 -16.63
CA LEU A 12 18.94 -7.19 -15.36
C LEU A 12 18.62 -6.25 -14.18
N ALA A 13 18.70 -4.93 -14.40
CA ALA A 13 18.37 -3.92 -13.42
C ALA A 13 16.89 -3.98 -12.99
N PHE A 14 15.98 -4.21 -13.94
CA PHE A 14 14.56 -4.43 -13.65
C PHE A 14 14.36 -5.64 -12.74
N PHE A 15 14.91 -6.80 -13.09
CA PHE A 15 14.73 -8.01 -12.26
C PHE A 15 15.38 -7.85 -10.88
N ALA A 16 16.53 -7.17 -10.79
CA ALA A 16 17.18 -6.86 -9.53
C ALA A 16 16.33 -5.96 -8.61
N ALA A 17 15.49 -5.09 -9.15
CA ALA A 17 14.54 -4.28 -8.38
C ALA A 17 13.21 -5.00 -8.14
N ALA A 18 12.66 -5.66 -9.16
CA ALA A 18 11.32 -6.26 -9.15
C ALA A 18 11.22 -7.44 -8.19
N VAL A 19 12.21 -8.35 -8.18
CA VAL A 19 12.21 -9.52 -7.29
C VAL A 19 12.13 -9.14 -5.81
N PRO A 20 13.05 -8.32 -5.26
CA PRO A 20 12.95 -7.91 -3.86
C PRO A 20 11.69 -7.07 -3.60
N ALA A 21 11.28 -6.21 -4.54
CA ALA A 21 10.06 -5.44 -4.40
C ALA A 21 8.81 -6.32 -4.21
N VAL A 22 8.63 -7.33 -5.08
CA VAL A 22 7.52 -8.29 -5.01
C VAL A 22 7.59 -9.13 -3.74
N MET A 23 8.79 -9.58 -3.34
CA MET A 23 8.97 -10.34 -2.10
C MET A 23 8.58 -9.52 -0.86
N LEU A 24 9.00 -8.26 -0.78
CA LEU A 24 8.68 -7.37 0.33
C LEU A 24 7.17 -7.09 0.43
N VAL A 25 6.53 -6.85 -0.71
CA VAL A 25 5.06 -6.65 -0.77
C VAL A 25 4.32 -7.92 -0.36
N GLY A 26 4.75 -9.08 -0.86
CA GLY A 26 4.18 -10.38 -0.49
C GLY A 26 4.31 -10.68 1.01
N LEU A 27 5.48 -10.39 1.60
CA LEU A 27 5.71 -10.54 3.04
C LEU A 27 4.74 -9.66 3.84
N SER A 28 4.50 -8.42 3.40
CA SER A 28 3.59 -7.49 4.06
C SER A 28 2.13 -7.94 3.97
N LYS A 29 1.67 -8.41 2.79
CA LYS A 29 0.34 -9.00 2.62
C LYS A 29 0.15 -10.31 3.41
N GLY A 30 1.22 -11.08 3.59
CA GLY A 30 1.24 -12.28 4.42
C GLY A 30 1.20 -12.02 5.94
N GLY A 31 1.24 -10.77 6.39
CA GLY A 31 1.17 -10.39 7.81
C GLY A 31 2.52 -10.35 8.53
N ILE A 32 3.62 -10.67 7.85
CA ILE A 32 4.99 -10.77 8.42
C ILE A 32 5.90 -9.60 7.99
N GLY A 33 5.53 -8.83 6.96
CA GLY A 33 6.38 -7.80 6.38
C GLY A 33 6.23 -6.40 6.97
N GLY A 34 5.30 -6.19 7.89
CA GLY A 34 5.09 -4.89 8.56
C GLY A 34 5.10 -3.71 7.59
N ALA A 35 5.80 -2.63 7.97
CA ALA A 35 6.00 -1.44 7.13
C ALA A 35 7.01 -1.65 5.98
N ILE A 36 7.78 -2.74 5.98
CA ILE A 36 8.85 -2.99 5.00
C ILE A 36 8.26 -3.25 3.60
N GLY A 37 7.04 -3.82 3.51
CA GLY A 37 6.37 -4.03 2.22
C GLY A 37 5.97 -2.75 1.50
N LEU A 38 5.95 -1.60 2.18
CA LEU A 38 5.69 -0.30 1.55
C LEU A 38 6.84 0.13 0.63
N MET A 39 8.02 -0.50 0.75
CA MET A 39 9.17 -0.22 -0.11
C MET A 39 9.06 -0.87 -1.50
N GLY A 40 8.09 -1.75 -1.75
CA GLY A 40 7.97 -2.43 -3.04
C GLY A 40 7.72 -1.47 -4.23
N MET A 41 6.73 -0.59 -4.11
CA MET A 41 6.43 0.40 -5.15
C MET A 41 7.61 1.36 -5.43
N PRO A 42 8.25 1.96 -4.41
CA PRO A 42 9.42 2.80 -4.59
C PRO A 42 10.58 2.07 -5.29
N LEU A 43 10.92 0.85 -4.84
CA LEU A 43 11.98 0.05 -5.45
C LEU A 43 11.71 -0.24 -6.92
N MET A 44 10.48 -0.61 -7.26
CA MET A 44 10.09 -0.87 -8.66
C MET A 44 10.14 0.41 -9.51
N SER A 45 9.73 1.55 -8.94
CA SER A 45 9.72 2.84 -9.64
C SER A 45 11.12 3.40 -9.95
N LEU A 46 12.17 2.83 -9.36
CA LEU A 46 13.56 3.15 -9.73
C LEU A 46 13.96 2.52 -11.08
N ALA A 47 13.29 1.44 -11.49
CA ALA A 47 13.62 0.71 -12.72
C ALA A 47 12.65 1.02 -13.87
N VAL A 48 11.40 1.38 -13.57
CA VAL A 48 10.35 1.63 -14.56
C VAL A 48 9.42 2.75 -14.11
N ASP A 49 8.74 3.39 -15.06
CA ASP A 49 7.75 4.42 -14.75
C ASP A 49 6.67 3.94 -13.77
N PRO A 50 6.19 4.79 -12.84
CA PRO A 50 5.21 4.39 -11.83
C PRO A 50 3.94 3.75 -12.39
N VAL A 51 3.45 4.22 -13.53
CA VAL A 51 2.26 3.68 -14.19
C VAL A 51 2.53 2.26 -14.72
N LYS A 52 3.71 2.00 -15.29
CA LYS A 52 4.14 0.66 -15.71
C LYS A 52 4.34 -0.26 -14.52
N ALA A 53 5.01 0.23 -13.47
CA ALA A 53 5.21 -0.50 -12.22
C ALA A 53 3.87 -0.95 -11.61
N ALA A 54 2.90 -0.02 -11.52
CA ALA A 54 1.55 -0.30 -11.06
C ALA A 54 0.85 -1.36 -11.92
N ALA A 55 0.95 -1.26 -13.25
CA ALA A 55 0.36 -2.24 -14.17
C ALA A 55 0.94 -3.65 -13.99
N ILE A 56 2.25 -3.79 -13.75
CA ILE A 56 2.91 -5.06 -13.47
C ILE A 56 2.50 -5.61 -12.09
N PHE A 57 2.41 -4.73 -11.08
CA PHE A 57 2.02 -5.13 -9.74
C PHE A 57 0.59 -5.60 -9.65
N LEU A 58 -0.34 -5.00 -10.39
CA LEU A 58 -1.78 -5.24 -10.25
C LEU A 58 -2.20 -6.74 -10.27
N PRO A 59 -1.81 -7.56 -11.26
CA PRO A 59 -2.14 -8.99 -11.24
C PRO A 59 -1.46 -9.75 -10.08
N ILE A 60 -0.24 -9.36 -9.72
CA ILE A 60 0.52 -9.96 -8.62
C ILE A 60 -0.18 -9.65 -7.28
N LEU A 61 -0.58 -8.39 -7.08
CA LEU A 61 -1.29 -7.91 -5.90
C LEU A 61 -2.65 -8.59 -5.75
N ILE A 62 -3.40 -8.79 -6.84
CA ILE A 62 -4.67 -9.53 -6.82
C ILE A 62 -4.45 -10.96 -6.30
N LEU A 63 -3.43 -11.66 -6.81
CA LEU A 63 -3.11 -13.01 -6.34
C LEU A 63 -2.70 -13.02 -4.87
N MET A 64 -1.87 -12.06 -4.43
CA MET A 64 -1.49 -11.90 -3.02
C MET A 64 -2.70 -11.65 -2.13
N ASP A 65 -3.65 -10.83 -2.58
CA ASP A 65 -4.88 -10.52 -1.85
C ASP A 65 -5.79 -11.74 -1.72
N ILE A 66 -5.94 -12.54 -2.77
CA ILE A 66 -6.70 -13.80 -2.71
C ILE A 66 -6.08 -14.74 -1.68
N VAL A 67 -4.76 -14.93 -1.73
CA VAL A 67 -4.05 -15.81 -0.78
C VAL A 67 -4.17 -15.27 0.65
N ALA A 68 -3.96 -13.96 0.86
CA ALA A 68 -4.07 -13.34 2.17
C ALA A 68 -5.48 -13.47 2.75
N LEU A 69 -6.52 -13.17 1.98
CA LEU A 69 -7.91 -13.33 2.42
C LEU A 69 -8.24 -14.79 2.74
N TRP A 70 -7.74 -15.74 1.94
CA TRP A 70 -7.96 -17.16 2.19
C TRP A 70 -7.27 -17.65 3.46
N SER A 71 -6.01 -17.25 3.68
CA SER A 71 -5.24 -17.59 4.87
C SER A 71 -5.83 -16.98 6.15
N TRP A 72 -6.32 -15.74 6.08
CA TRP A 72 -6.80 -14.98 7.25
C TRP A 72 -8.33 -14.97 7.42
N ARG A 73 -9.09 -15.73 6.62
CA ARG A 73 -10.57 -15.71 6.60
C ARG A 73 -11.25 -15.89 7.96
N HIS A 74 -10.61 -16.58 8.89
CA HIS A 74 -11.14 -16.89 10.23
C HIS A 74 -10.79 -15.83 11.29
N PHE A 75 -9.89 -14.89 10.98
CA PHE A 75 -9.41 -13.85 11.87
C PHE A 75 -9.96 -12.48 11.47
N ASN A 76 -11.28 -12.35 11.37
CA ASN A 76 -11.94 -11.11 10.96
C ASN A 76 -12.81 -10.52 12.08
N ASP A 77 -12.96 -9.19 12.05
CA ASP A 77 -13.99 -8.46 12.77
C ASP A 77 -14.87 -7.73 11.75
N SER A 78 -16.05 -8.31 11.49
CA SER A 78 -17.03 -7.78 10.54
C SER A 78 -17.47 -6.35 10.87
N LYS A 79 -17.50 -5.97 12.16
CA LYS A 79 -17.95 -4.64 12.57
C LYS A 79 -16.90 -3.58 12.22
N THR A 80 -15.64 -3.85 12.54
CA THR A 80 -14.50 -3.03 12.14
C THR A 80 -14.45 -2.87 10.61
N LEU A 81 -14.61 -3.98 9.87
CA LEU A 81 -14.64 -3.98 8.41
C LEU A 81 -15.75 -3.09 7.85
N LEU A 82 -17.00 -3.30 8.29
CA LEU A 82 -18.17 -2.55 7.81
C LEU A 82 -18.11 -1.05 8.14
N MET A 83 -17.38 -0.66 9.19
CA MET A 83 -17.21 0.76 9.53
C MET A 83 -16.16 1.46 8.66
N ILE A 84 -15.08 0.77 8.29
CA ILE A 84 -14.00 1.34 7.48
C ILE A 84 -14.36 1.34 5.99
N LEU A 85 -15.10 0.32 5.55
CA LEU A 85 -15.38 0.07 4.14
C LEU A 85 -16.03 1.25 3.40
N PRO A 86 -17.04 1.97 3.94
CA PRO A 86 -17.60 3.15 3.29
C PRO A 86 -16.54 4.24 3.04
N GLY A 87 -15.69 4.51 4.03
CA GLY A 87 -14.56 5.42 3.89
C GLY A 87 -13.60 4.94 2.81
N GLY A 88 -13.21 3.66 2.85
CA GLY A 88 -12.34 3.04 1.84
C GLY A 88 -12.85 3.21 0.41
N VAL A 89 -14.14 2.95 0.19
CA VAL A 89 -14.78 3.14 -1.12
C VAL A 89 -14.73 4.60 -1.56
N ILE A 90 -15.02 5.54 -0.66
CA ILE A 90 -14.91 6.98 -0.94
C ILE A 90 -13.46 7.34 -1.32
N GLY A 91 -12.48 6.85 -0.58
CA GLY A 91 -11.06 7.07 -0.85
C GLY A 91 -10.62 6.58 -2.22
N ILE A 92 -11.03 5.35 -2.58
CA ILE A 92 -10.77 4.77 -3.91
C ILE A 92 -11.44 5.60 -5.00
N ALA A 93 -12.70 5.98 -4.80
CA ALA A 93 -13.45 6.78 -5.77
C ALA A 93 -12.80 8.15 -5.98
N LEU A 94 -12.31 8.79 -4.90
CA LEU A 94 -11.56 10.04 -4.99
C LEU A 94 -10.23 9.84 -5.72
N GLY A 95 -9.47 8.80 -5.40
CA GLY A 95 -8.22 8.49 -6.10
C GLY A 95 -8.44 8.26 -7.60
N TRP A 96 -9.50 7.52 -7.95
CA TRP A 96 -9.90 7.32 -9.33
C TRP A 96 -10.31 8.63 -10.01
N ALA A 97 -11.16 9.43 -9.37
CA ALA A 97 -11.62 10.71 -9.93
C ALA A 97 -10.47 11.70 -10.14
N THR A 98 -9.46 11.71 -9.26
CA THR A 98 -8.28 12.57 -9.42
C THR A 98 -7.25 11.99 -10.38
N SER A 99 -7.23 10.68 -10.62
CA SER A 99 -6.19 10.00 -11.43
C SER A 99 -6.01 10.58 -12.83
N ALA A 100 -7.08 10.99 -13.50
CA ALA A 100 -7.03 11.56 -14.84
C ALA A 100 -6.36 12.95 -14.90
N TYR A 101 -6.25 13.62 -13.75
CA TYR A 101 -5.67 14.96 -13.63
C TYR A 101 -4.24 14.94 -13.06
N VAL A 102 -3.73 13.78 -12.65
CA VAL A 102 -2.42 13.64 -12.01
C VAL A 102 -1.40 13.23 -13.07
N SER A 103 -0.38 14.07 -13.29
CA SER A 103 0.74 13.73 -14.17
C SER A 103 1.65 12.66 -13.55
N ASP A 104 2.43 11.97 -14.38
CA ASP A 104 3.40 10.97 -13.93
C ASP A 104 4.40 11.56 -12.91
N ASP A 105 4.81 12.81 -13.08
CA ASP A 105 5.70 13.51 -12.14
C ASP A 105 5.03 13.74 -10.79
N ALA A 106 3.75 14.09 -10.77
CA ALA A 106 3.00 14.23 -9.53
C ALA A 106 2.86 12.88 -8.80
N LEU A 107 2.63 11.79 -9.54
CA LEU A 107 2.66 10.41 -9.01
C LEU A 107 4.03 10.07 -8.40
N ARG A 108 5.13 10.40 -9.08
CA ARG A 108 6.51 10.21 -8.57
C ARG A 108 6.72 10.97 -7.25
N ILE A 109 6.29 12.22 -7.16
CA ILE A 109 6.38 13.03 -5.94
C ILE A 109 5.55 12.42 -4.81
N VAL A 110 4.33 11.97 -5.08
CA VAL A 110 3.47 11.35 -4.06
C VAL A 110 4.08 10.05 -3.56
N ILE A 111 4.61 9.20 -4.44
CA ILE A 111 5.31 7.97 -4.06
C ILE A 111 6.54 8.29 -3.22
N ALA A 112 7.36 9.26 -3.62
CA ALA A 112 8.54 9.68 -2.87
C ALA A 112 8.16 10.21 -1.47
N ALA A 113 7.15 11.08 -1.38
CA ALA A 113 6.66 11.62 -0.12
C ALA A 113 6.09 10.52 0.80
N ALA A 114 5.29 9.61 0.25
CA ALA A 114 4.76 8.46 1.00
C ALA A 114 5.88 7.56 1.51
N THR A 115 6.91 7.31 0.69
CA THR A 115 8.09 6.52 1.07
C THR A 115 8.81 7.15 2.25
N ILE A 116 9.10 8.46 2.18
CA ILE A 116 9.77 9.20 3.24
C ILE A 116 8.92 9.17 4.51
N PHE A 117 7.62 9.47 4.39
CA PHE A 117 6.69 9.48 5.52
C PHE A 117 6.62 8.10 6.22
N PHE A 118 6.50 7.02 5.45
CA PHE A 118 6.43 5.68 6.02
C PHE A 118 7.77 5.19 6.55
N ALA A 119 8.88 5.56 5.93
CA ALA A 119 10.21 5.30 6.49
C ALA A 119 10.36 6.00 7.84
N LEU A 120 10.01 7.29 7.93
CA LEU A 120 10.02 8.05 9.19
C LEU A 120 9.11 7.41 10.25
N ARG A 121 7.87 7.04 9.87
CA ARG A 121 6.94 6.34 10.78
C ARG A 121 7.53 5.01 11.26
N TYR A 122 8.14 4.23 10.38
CA TYR A 122 8.77 2.95 10.72
C TYR A 122 9.93 3.16 11.71
N PHE A 123 10.83 4.10 11.42
CA PHE A 123 11.91 4.44 12.35
C PHE A 123 11.37 4.92 13.71
N TRP A 124 10.32 5.73 13.71
CA TRP A 124 9.67 6.18 14.94
C TRP A 124 9.04 5.01 15.72
N GLN A 125 8.42 4.04 15.05
CA GLN A 125 7.84 2.88 15.72
C GLN A 125 8.90 1.92 16.29
N VAL A 126 10.01 1.72 15.57
CA VAL A 126 11.08 0.79 15.97
C VAL A 126 11.99 1.38 17.05
N TYR A 127 12.33 2.67 16.94
CA TYR A 127 13.31 3.34 17.79
C TYR A 127 12.71 4.41 18.72
N GLY A 128 11.43 4.72 18.57
CA GLY A 128 10.76 5.73 19.40
C GLY A 128 10.39 5.22 20.80
N PRO A 129 9.91 6.14 21.65
CA PRO A 129 9.64 5.88 23.07
C PRO A 129 8.53 4.86 23.34
N ASP A 130 7.68 4.54 22.36
CA ASP A 130 6.55 3.60 22.46
C ASP A 130 6.86 2.20 21.88
N LYS A 131 8.15 1.83 21.78
CA LYS A 131 8.70 0.58 21.20
C LYS A 131 7.95 -0.73 21.51
N ASN A 132 7.12 -0.80 22.54
CA ASN A 132 6.47 -2.03 23.00
C ASN A 132 5.08 -1.81 23.63
N ARG A 133 4.33 -0.76 23.29
CA ARG A 133 2.95 -0.66 23.78
C ARG A 133 2.02 -1.45 22.87
N PRO A 134 1.39 -2.56 23.33
CA PRO A 134 0.26 -3.12 22.61
C PRO A 134 -0.79 -2.01 22.55
N ALA A 135 -1.17 -1.60 21.34
CA ALA A 135 -2.28 -0.68 21.19
C ALA A 135 -3.51 -1.34 21.81
N ALA A 136 -3.95 -0.83 22.97
CA ALA A 136 -5.18 -1.31 23.58
C ALA A 136 -6.31 -1.14 22.56
N ALA A 137 -7.16 -2.16 22.42
CA ALA A 137 -8.30 -2.11 21.52
C ALA A 137 -9.16 -0.88 21.88
N LEU A 138 -9.11 0.15 21.03
CA LEU A 138 -9.88 1.36 21.23
C LEU A 138 -11.36 1.06 20.92
N PRO A 139 -12.31 1.75 21.58
CA PRO A 139 -13.70 1.62 21.23
C PRO A 139 -13.93 2.04 19.76
N HIS A 140 -14.93 1.43 19.13
CA HIS A 140 -15.25 1.70 17.73
C HIS A 140 -15.62 3.17 17.53
N ARG A 141 -14.94 3.86 16.61
CA ARG A 141 -15.12 5.30 16.35
C ARG A 141 -15.53 5.51 14.89
N PRO A 142 -16.84 5.58 14.57
CA PRO A 142 -17.31 5.61 13.17
C PRO A 142 -16.75 6.76 12.33
N ALA A 143 -16.59 7.94 12.92
CA ALA A 143 -16.00 9.11 12.25
C ALA A 143 -14.51 8.87 11.91
N ALA A 144 -13.75 8.30 12.86
CA ALA A 144 -12.36 7.95 12.63
C ALA A 144 -12.23 6.81 11.61
N ALA A 145 -13.13 5.81 11.65
CA ALA A 145 -13.18 4.71 10.70
C ALA A 145 -13.36 5.22 9.27
N THR A 146 -14.25 6.19 9.07
CA THR A 146 -14.52 6.79 7.77
C THR A 146 -13.32 7.59 7.28
N PHE A 147 -12.71 8.42 8.14
CA PHE A 147 -11.54 9.23 7.79
C PHE A 147 -10.33 8.37 7.43
N TRP A 148 -9.93 7.45 8.32
CA TRP A 148 -8.80 6.56 8.10
C TRP A 148 -9.06 5.55 6.97
N GLY A 149 -10.31 5.11 6.82
CA GLY A 149 -10.76 4.32 5.68
C GLY A 149 -10.58 5.07 4.36
N ALA A 150 -11.01 6.32 4.27
CA ALA A 150 -10.82 7.14 3.07
C ALA A 150 -9.35 7.36 2.75
N LEU A 151 -8.52 7.63 3.76
CA LEU A 151 -7.08 7.76 3.56
C LEU A 151 -6.44 6.44 3.10
N SER A 152 -6.87 5.32 3.67
CA SER A 152 -6.45 3.96 3.28
C SER A 152 -6.83 3.63 1.84
N GLY A 153 -8.08 3.91 1.44
CA GLY A 153 -8.57 3.69 0.09
C GLY A 153 -7.85 4.53 -0.95
N TYR A 154 -7.66 5.82 -0.65
CA TYR A 154 -6.91 6.73 -1.53
C TYR A 154 -5.45 6.29 -1.70
N ALA A 155 -4.75 6.00 -0.59
CA ALA A 155 -3.37 5.53 -0.63
C ALA A 155 -3.22 4.15 -1.31
N SER A 156 -4.23 3.30 -1.21
CA SER A 156 -4.28 2.03 -1.97
C SER A 156 -4.38 2.27 -3.46
N PHE A 157 -5.23 3.20 -3.89
CA PHE A 157 -5.41 3.50 -5.30
C PHE A 157 -4.13 4.13 -5.91
N VAL A 158 -3.54 5.11 -5.22
CA VAL A 158 -2.42 5.88 -5.77
C VAL A 158 -1.09 5.12 -5.71
N ALA A 159 -0.85 4.39 -4.62
CA ALA A 159 0.47 3.82 -4.34
C ALA A 159 0.43 2.38 -3.82
N HIS A 160 -0.74 1.72 -3.83
CA HIS A 160 -0.91 0.38 -3.25
C HIS A 160 -0.48 0.31 -1.77
N ALA A 161 -0.62 1.43 -1.05
CA ALA A 161 -0.03 1.66 0.27
C ALA A 161 -1.09 2.00 1.34
N GLY A 162 -2.26 1.37 1.30
CA GLY A 162 -3.37 1.64 2.23
C GLY A 162 -3.22 1.04 3.64
N GLY A 163 -2.23 0.18 3.86
CA GLY A 163 -2.03 -0.52 5.14
C GLY A 163 -1.81 0.42 6.35
N PRO A 164 -0.94 1.44 6.26
CA PRO A 164 -0.63 2.28 7.42
C PRO A 164 -1.82 3.10 7.94
N PRO A 165 -2.61 3.81 7.10
CA PRO A 165 -3.84 4.45 7.58
C PRO A 165 -4.82 3.47 8.23
N PHE A 166 -4.93 2.26 7.67
CA PHE A 166 -5.75 1.20 8.25
C PHE A 166 -5.26 0.76 9.63
N GLN A 167 -3.94 0.62 9.82
CA GLN A 167 -3.33 0.27 11.12
C GLN A 167 -3.41 1.37 12.18
N ILE A 168 -3.70 2.62 11.81
CA ILE A 168 -3.85 3.73 12.77
C ILE A 168 -5.23 3.71 13.42
N TYR A 169 -6.25 3.23 12.70
CA TYR A 169 -7.60 3.05 13.22
C TYR A 169 -7.68 1.80 14.10
#